data_AF-A0A2J6JA88-F1
#
_entry.id   AF-A0A2J6JA88-F1
#
_cell.length_a   1.000
_cell.length_b   1.000
_cell.length_c   1.000
_cell.angle_alpha   90.00
_cell.angle_beta   90.00
_cell.angle_gamma   90.00
#
_symmetry.space_group_name_H-M   'P 1'
#
loop_
_entity.id
_entity.type
_entity.pdbx_description
1 polymer ?
#
loop_
_entity_poly.entity_id
_entity_poly.type
_entity_poly.pdbx_seq_one_letter_code
_entity_poly.pdbx_strand_id
1 'polypeptide(L)'
;MMTFHCKIGTSDGRVVEREFDAPDRQHLIVQLEEQGFHVFSVKRLFLAPFLRGAGGGKMGSRQFLAFNQEMVVLLRSGLPILQILDTIIERYESGRIRDVLREVREEIRAGGVLSEAFGRFPRHFPHLYIAALQAGERSGDLVVTLGRYIAYQKRVEAVRAKMRSAATYPILLS
;
A
#
# COMPACT_ATOMS: atom_id res chain seq x y z
N MET A 1 -9.94 12.43 -14.82
CA MET A 1 -11.22 11.71 -14.96
C MET A 1 -11.31 10.69 -13.84
N MET A 2 -12.44 10.69 -13.14
CA MET A 2 -12.72 9.80 -12.01
C MET A 2 -13.91 8.93 -12.37
N THR A 3 -13.85 7.66 -12.00
CA THR A 3 -14.96 6.73 -12.22
C THR A 3 -15.88 6.76 -11.00
N PHE A 4 -17.17 6.84 -11.26
CA PHE A 4 -18.20 6.88 -10.23
C PHE A 4 -19.21 5.77 -10.49
N HIS A 5 -19.47 4.94 -9.48
CA HIS A 5 -20.59 4.01 -9.51
C HIS A 5 -21.85 4.75 -9.09
N CYS A 6 -22.82 4.82 -10.01
CA CYS A 6 -24.06 5.55 -9.83
C CYS A 6 -25.25 4.61 -9.86
N LYS A 7 -26.15 4.78 -8.88
CA LYS A 7 -27.46 4.15 -8.87
C LYS A 7 -28.46 5.14 -9.44
N ILE A 8 -28.94 4.88 -10.65
CA ILE A 8 -29.80 5.79 -11.43
C ILE A 8 -31.17 5.15 -11.68
N GLY A 9 -32.23 5.95 -11.60
CA GLY A 9 -33.59 5.56 -12.00
C GLY A 9 -33.84 5.94 -13.44
N THR A 10 -34.34 4.99 -14.24
CA THR A 10 -34.90 5.28 -15.56
C THR A 10 -36.37 5.72 -15.43
N SER A 11 -36.87 6.42 -16.46
CA SER A 11 -38.27 6.86 -16.55
C SER A 11 -39.31 5.72 -16.54
N ASP A 12 -38.87 4.47 -16.74
CA ASP A 12 -39.68 3.23 -16.63
C ASP A 12 -39.73 2.67 -15.18
N GLY A 13 -39.28 3.44 -14.18
CA GLY A 13 -39.31 3.06 -12.76
C GLY A 13 -38.26 2.02 -12.35
N ARG A 14 -37.33 1.67 -13.23
CA ARG A 14 -36.27 0.69 -12.95
C ARG A 14 -35.03 1.39 -12.42
N VAL A 15 -34.48 0.87 -11.33
CA VAL A 15 -33.23 1.35 -10.76
C VAL A 15 -32.09 0.51 -11.32
N VAL A 16 -31.17 1.17 -12.03
CA VAL A 16 -30.01 0.55 -12.67
C VAL A 16 -28.75 1.12 -12.06
N GLU A 17 -27.80 0.24 -11.73
CA GLU A 17 -26.48 0.63 -11.26
C GLU A 17 -25.51 0.62 -12.45
N ARG A 18 -24.82 1.74 -12.70
CA ARG A 18 -23.87 1.91 -13.80
C ARG A 18 -22.68 2.77 -13.38
N GLU A 19 -21.53 2.49 -13.96
CA GLU A 19 -20.30 3.26 -13.78
C GLU A 19 -20.21 4.37 -14.84
N PHE A 20 -19.83 5.58 -14.41
CA PHE A 20 -19.67 6.75 -15.26
C PHE A 20 -18.36 7.47 -14.95
N ASP A 21 -17.67 7.93 -15.99
CA ASP A 21 -16.45 8.74 -15.85
C ASP A 21 -16.78 10.23 -15.91
N ALA A 22 -16.37 10.98 -14.89
CA ALA A 22 -16.56 12.42 -14.82
C ALA A 22 -15.36 13.14 -14.17
N PRO A 23 -15.16 14.43 -14.47
CA PRO A 23 -14.12 15.23 -13.82
C PRO A 23 -14.45 15.52 -12.35
N ASP A 24 -15.72 15.73 -12.02
CA ASP A 24 -16.18 15.99 -10.66
C ASP A 24 -17.61 15.44 -10.44
N ARG A 25 -17.96 15.20 -9.17
CA ARG A 25 -19.28 14.69 -8.76
C ARG A 25 -20.41 15.59 -9.25
N GLN A 26 -20.22 16.91 -9.16
CA GLN A 26 -21.24 17.88 -9.56
C GLN A 26 -21.51 17.83 -11.07
N HIS A 27 -20.46 17.66 -11.87
CA HIS A 27 -20.58 17.55 -13.32
C HIS A 27 -21.31 16.27 -13.74
N LEU A 28 -21.05 15.16 -13.04
CA LEU A 28 -21.74 13.90 -13.29
C LEU A 28 -23.23 13.95 -13.00
N ILE A 29 -23.63 14.62 -11.91
CA ILE A 29 -25.04 14.77 -11.55
C ILE A 29 -25.79 15.54 -12.63
N VAL A 30 -25.26 16.70 -13.03
CA VAL A 30 -25.86 17.54 -14.08
C VAL A 30 -25.97 16.76 -15.40
N GLN A 31 -24.92 16.04 -15.79
CA GLN A 31 -24.92 15.24 -17.02
C GLN A 31 -25.94 14.08 -16.98
N LEU A 32 -26.15 13.45 -15.84
CA LEU A 32 -27.13 12.36 -15.68
C LEU A 32 -28.57 12.90 -15.64
N GLU A 33 -28.79 14.06 -15.04
CA GLU A 33 -30.09 14.74 -15.01
C GLU A 33 -30.50 15.24 -16.40
N GLU A 34 -29.57 15.82 -17.19
CA GLU A 34 -29.81 16.23 -18.58
C GLU A 34 -30.22 15.06 -19.49
N GLN A 35 -29.77 13.84 -19.17
CA GLN A 35 -30.13 12.62 -19.88
C GLN A 35 -31.45 11.99 -19.41
N GLY A 36 -32.16 12.65 -18.48
CA GLY A 36 -33.46 12.20 -17.97
C GLY A 36 -33.37 11.07 -16.93
N PHE A 37 -32.19 10.84 -16.34
CA PHE A 37 -32.02 9.87 -15.25
C PHE A 37 -32.15 10.54 -13.88
N HIS A 38 -32.81 9.87 -12.95
CA HIS A 38 -32.86 10.33 -11.57
C HIS A 38 -31.74 9.70 -10.75
N VAL A 39 -30.81 10.49 -10.23
CA VAL A 39 -29.62 10.00 -9.53
C VAL A 39 -29.95 9.74 -8.05
N PHE A 40 -29.95 8.48 -7.63
CA PHE A 40 -30.24 8.11 -6.23
C PHE A 40 -28.98 8.04 -5.36
N SER A 41 -27.84 7.66 -5.93
CA SER A 41 -26.57 7.59 -5.19
C SER A 41 -25.39 7.69 -6.13
N VAL A 42 -24.38 8.49 -5.76
CA VAL A 42 -23.12 8.64 -6.49
C VAL A 42 -21.99 8.25 -5.54
N LYS A 43 -21.37 7.09 -5.78
CA LYS A 43 -20.18 6.64 -5.04
C LYS A 43 -18.97 6.77 -5.94
N ARG A 44 -17.96 7.52 -5.51
CA ARG A 44 -16.68 7.57 -6.22
C ARG A 44 -16.01 6.20 -6.12
N LEU A 45 -15.82 5.53 -7.24
CA LEU A 45 -14.91 4.39 -7.30
C LEU A 45 -13.52 5.01 -7.36
N PHE A 46 -12.81 4.96 -6.24
CA PHE A 46 -11.36 5.01 -6.32
C PHE A 46 -10.95 3.77 -7.13
N LEU A 47 -10.74 3.96 -8.43
CA LEU A 47 -9.97 3.00 -9.22
C LEU A 47 -8.61 2.93 -8.52
N ALA A 48 -8.45 1.91 -7.67
CA ALA A 48 -7.13 1.54 -7.21
C ALA A 48 -6.27 1.43 -8.48
N PRO A 49 -5.09 2.06 -8.55
CA PRO A 49 -4.19 1.98 -9.70
C PRO A 49 -3.55 0.58 -9.82
N PHE A 50 -4.29 -0.46 -9.45
CA PHE A 50 -3.88 -1.84 -9.34
C PHE A 50 -3.84 -2.56 -10.70
N LEU A 51 -4.58 -2.05 -11.71
CA LEU A 51 -4.73 -2.71 -13.01
C LEU A 51 -3.84 -2.18 -14.15
N ARG A 52 -2.99 -1.16 -13.93
CA ARG A 52 -1.97 -0.79 -14.92
C ARG A 52 -0.58 -1.23 -14.48
N GLY A 53 -0.19 -2.40 -14.99
CA GLY A 53 1.18 -2.89 -14.96
C GLY A 53 2.12 -1.91 -15.65
N ALA A 54 3.01 -1.32 -14.86
CA ALA A 54 4.29 -0.75 -15.26
C ALA A 54 5.15 -0.72 -13.99
N GLY A 55 6.35 -1.30 -14.03
CA GLY A 55 7.22 -1.63 -12.89
C GLY A 55 7.60 -0.46 -11.99
N GLY A 56 6.69 -0.05 -11.11
CA GLY A 56 7.00 0.89 -10.03
C GLY A 56 7.60 0.12 -8.85
N GLY A 57 8.91 0.28 -8.69
CA GLY A 57 9.82 -0.55 -7.89
C GLY A 57 9.30 -0.96 -6.50
N LYS A 58 9.18 -2.28 -6.33
CA LYS A 58 9.32 -2.90 -5.01
C LYS A 58 10.68 -2.49 -4.43
N MET A 59 10.73 -2.19 -3.14
CA MET A 59 12.01 -1.97 -2.47
C MET A 59 12.93 -3.18 -2.66
N GLY A 60 14.17 -2.93 -3.07
CA GLY A 60 15.19 -3.99 -3.04
C GLY A 60 15.38 -4.50 -1.61
N SER A 61 15.86 -5.75 -1.45
CA SER A 61 15.95 -6.37 -0.11
C SER A 61 16.73 -5.53 0.91
N ARG A 62 17.83 -4.89 0.48
CA ARG A 62 18.63 -3.99 1.32
C ARG A 62 17.86 -2.73 1.73
N GLN A 63 17.14 -2.11 0.79
CA GLN A 63 16.33 -0.93 1.07
C GLN A 63 15.16 -1.27 2.01
N PHE A 64 14.53 -2.43 1.80
CA PHE A 64 13.45 -2.91 2.67
C PHE A 64 13.95 -3.23 4.09
N LEU A 65 15.17 -3.78 4.22
CA LEU A 65 15.80 -3.98 5.51
C LEU A 65 16.05 -2.64 6.22
N ALA A 66 16.61 -1.65 5.52
CA ALA A 66 16.87 -0.32 6.08
C ALA A 66 15.57 0.38 6.53
N PHE A 67 14.53 0.34 5.70
CA PHE A 67 13.18 0.82 6.04
C PHE A 67 12.68 0.23 7.37
N ASN A 68 12.84 -1.08 7.57
CA ASN A 68 12.38 -1.74 8.79
C ASN A 68 13.24 -1.40 10.02
N GLN A 69 14.55 -1.28 9.85
CA GLN A 69 15.43 -0.85 10.94
C GLN A 69 15.07 0.55 11.41
N GLU A 70 14.76 1.43 10.47
CA GLU A 70 14.35 2.80 10.73
C GLU A 70 12.98 2.88 11.42
N MET A 71 11.99 2.12 10.95
CA MET A 71 10.71 1.95 11.65
C MET A 71 10.92 1.56 13.11
N VAL A 72 11.78 0.56 13.38
CA VAL A 72 12.06 0.10 14.75
C VAL A 72 12.76 1.18 15.59
N VAL A 73 13.70 1.93 15.02
CA VAL A 73 14.36 3.04 15.73
C VAL A 73 13.36 4.11 16.15
N LEU A 74 12.49 4.53 15.22
CA LEU A 74 11.49 5.56 15.48
C LEU A 74 10.37 5.09 16.42
N LEU A 75 10.00 3.80 16.36
CA LEU A 75 9.08 3.19 17.32
C LEU A 75 9.68 3.20 18.74
N ARG A 76 10.97 2.90 18.87
CA ARG A 76 11.67 2.92 20.17
C ARG A 76 11.79 4.31 20.78
N SER A 77 11.77 5.36 19.97
CA SER A 77 11.72 6.74 20.47
C SER A 77 10.33 7.16 20.95
N GLY A 78 9.32 6.27 20.89
CA GLY A 78 7.96 6.55 21.34
C GLY A 78 7.17 7.45 20.39
N LEU A 79 7.63 7.61 19.15
CA LEU A 79 6.91 8.42 18.17
C LEU A 79 5.59 7.73 17.76
N PRO A 80 4.48 8.47 17.61
CA PRO A 80 3.25 7.93 17.04
C PRO A 80 3.46 7.40 15.62
N ILE A 81 2.82 6.29 15.28
CA ILE A 81 3.00 5.60 13.98
C ILE A 81 2.79 6.52 12.77
N LEU A 82 1.86 7.47 12.83
CA LEU A 82 1.63 8.44 11.76
C LEU A 82 2.86 9.35 11.55
N GLN A 83 3.48 9.84 12.63
CA GLN A 83 4.68 10.66 12.55
C GLN A 83 5.88 9.85 12.03
N ILE A 84 5.97 8.57 12.42
CA ILE A 84 6.99 7.65 11.91
C ILE A 84 6.85 7.50 10.39
N LEU A 85 5.64 7.25 9.91
CA LEU A 85 5.37 7.12 8.48
C LEU A 85 5.66 8.41 7.73
N ASP A 86 5.26 9.57 8.26
CA ASP A 86 5.59 10.88 7.68
C ASP A 86 7.11 11.06 7.54
N THR A 87 7.85 10.82 8.61
CA THR A 87 9.33 10.91 8.64
C THR A 87 9.97 10.01 7.58
N ILE A 88 9.46 8.78 7.42
CA ILE A 88 10.00 7.83 6.45
C ILE A 88 9.62 8.25 5.02
N ILE A 89 8.37 8.65 4.77
CA ILE A 89 7.89 9.08 3.45
C ILE A 89 8.68 10.28 2.92
N GLU A 90 9.09 11.20 3.79
CA GLU A 90 9.91 12.36 3.43
C GLU A 90 11.29 11.98 2.88
N ARG A 91 11.86 10.85 3.30
CA ARG A 91 13.15 10.35 2.76
C ARG A 91 13.05 9.77 1.36
N TYR A 92 11.85 9.43 0.89
CA TYR A 92 11.64 8.97 -0.47
C TYR A 92 11.27 10.17 -1.36
N GLU A 93 12.14 10.50 -2.32
CA GLU A 93 11.92 11.65 -3.22
C GLU A 93 10.62 11.53 -4.04
N SER A 94 10.53 10.51 -4.90
CA SER A 94 9.37 10.27 -5.75
C SER A 94 9.33 8.80 -6.19
N GLY A 95 8.15 8.34 -6.61
CA GLY A 95 7.97 7.00 -7.17
C GLY A 95 7.00 6.13 -6.38
N ARG A 96 6.69 4.96 -6.95
CA ARG A 96 5.57 4.11 -6.49
C ARG A 96 5.63 3.73 -5.01
N ILE A 97 6.82 3.52 -4.45
CA ILE A 97 6.91 3.18 -3.02
C ILE A 97 6.48 4.33 -2.11
N ARG A 98 6.78 5.58 -2.49
CA ARG A 98 6.34 6.77 -1.76
C ARG A 98 4.82 6.88 -1.77
N ASP A 99 4.20 6.65 -2.92
CA ASP A 99 2.75 6.69 -3.08
C ASP A 99 2.05 5.59 -2.27
N VAL A 100 2.62 4.37 -2.29
CA VAL A 100 2.14 3.25 -1.48
C VAL A 100 2.21 3.58 0.02
N LEU A 101 3.33 4.11 0.50
CA LEU A 101 3.48 4.50 1.90
C LEU A 101 2.52 5.63 2.30
N ARG A 102 2.23 6.57 1.40
CA ARG A 102 1.21 7.61 1.62
C ARG A 102 -0.19 7.02 1.74
N GLU A 103 -0.56 6.06 0.89
CA GLU A 103 -1.87 5.40 0.99
C GLU A 103 -2.00 4.60 2.30
N VAL A 104 -0.94 3.88 2.70
CA VAL A 104 -0.87 3.22 4.02
C VAL A 104 -1.08 4.22 5.16
N ARG A 105 -0.40 5.37 5.09
CA ARG A 105 -0.49 6.42 6.11
C ARG A 105 -1.88 7.04 6.20
N GLU A 106 -2.55 7.29 5.06
CA GLU A 106 -3.95 7.78 5.07
C GLU A 106 -4.94 6.76 5.63
N GLU A 107 -4.75 5.46 5.34
CA GLU A 107 -5.60 4.40 5.89
C GLU A 107 -5.51 4.37 7.43
N ILE A 108 -4.29 4.44 7.98
CA ILE A 108 -4.06 4.47 9.43
C ILE A 108 -4.62 5.76 10.04
N ARG A 109 -4.49 6.88 9.33
CA ARG A 109 -5.05 8.17 9.76
C ARG A 109 -6.58 8.12 9.84
N ALA A 110 -7.22 7.33 8.99
CA ALA A 110 -8.66 7.08 9.01
C ALA A 110 -9.10 6.10 10.12
N GLY A 111 -8.16 5.57 10.93
CA GLY A 111 -8.42 4.60 12.00
C GLY A 111 -8.28 3.14 11.56
N GLY A 112 -7.72 2.89 10.38
CA GLY A 112 -7.44 1.54 9.90
C GLY A 112 -6.32 0.85 10.68
N VAL A 113 -6.31 -0.49 10.58
CA VAL A 113 -5.30 -1.36 11.19
C VAL A 113 -4.01 -1.34 10.35
N LEU A 114 -2.85 -1.24 11.00
CA LEU A 114 -1.53 -1.13 10.36
C LEU A 114 -1.25 -2.33 9.44
N SER A 115 -1.43 -3.55 9.93
CA SER A 115 -1.18 -4.76 9.15
C SER A 115 -2.11 -4.87 7.93
N GLU A 116 -3.36 -4.42 8.05
CA GLU A 116 -4.31 -4.39 6.93
C GLU A 116 -3.93 -3.33 5.90
N ALA A 117 -3.56 -2.13 6.36
CA ALA A 117 -3.10 -1.04 5.49
C ALA A 117 -1.88 -1.46 4.65
N PHE A 118 -0.85 -2.05 5.27
CA PHE A 118 0.28 -2.64 4.54
C PHE A 118 -0.14 -3.85 3.69
N GLY A 119 -1.10 -4.64 4.17
CA GLY A 119 -1.64 -5.83 3.50
C GLY A 119 -2.31 -5.55 2.15
N ARG A 120 -2.80 -4.33 1.92
CA ARG A 120 -3.34 -3.89 0.62
C ARG A 120 -2.31 -3.88 -0.51
N PHE A 121 -1.00 -3.91 -0.19
CA PHE A 121 0.08 -3.85 -1.18
C PHE A 121 1.02 -5.08 -1.12
N PRO A 122 0.50 -6.30 -1.38
CA PRO A 122 1.28 -7.55 -1.24
C PRO A 122 2.47 -7.65 -2.21
N ARG A 123 2.46 -6.84 -3.29
CA ARG A 123 3.61 -6.71 -4.21
C ARG A 123 4.82 -6.01 -3.57
N HIS A 124 4.56 -5.06 -2.67
CA HIS A 124 5.59 -4.28 -1.99
C HIS A 124 5.99 -4.90 -0.65
N PHE A 125 5.02 -5.48 0.06
CA PHE A 125 5.21 -6.00 1.42
C PHE A 125 5.03 -7.52 1.45
N PRO A 126 6.07 -8.29 1.81
CA PRO A 126 5.97 -9.76 1.90
C PRO A 126 4.93 -10.21 2.93
N HIS A 127 4.28 -11.35 2.70
CA HIS A 127 3.28 -11.89 3.62
C HIS A 127 3.79 -12.06 5.07
N LEU A 128 5.02 -12.55 5.24
CA LEU A 128 5.64 -12.69 6.56
C LEU A 128 5.85 -11.35 7.28
N TYR A 129 6.05 -10.27 6.51
CA TYR A 129 6.14 -8.92 7.07
C TYR A 129 4.79 -8.47 7.63
N ILE A 130 3.72 -8.66 6.84
CA ILE A 130 2.35 -8.35 7.26
C ILE A 130 1.97 -9.15 8.52
N ALA A 131 2.32 -10.43 8.57
CA ALA A 131 2.09 -11.26 9.74
C ALA A 131 2.85 -10.76 10.99
N ALA A 132 4.07 -10.25 10.82
CA ALA A 132 4.83 -9.65 11.93
C ALA A 132 4.20 -8.35 12.44
N LEU A 133 3.69 -7.51 11.54
CA LEU A 133 2.91 -6.32 11.91
C LEU A 133 1.65 -6.72 12.68
N GLN A 134 0.89 -7.68 12.16
CA GLN A 134 -0.35 -8.15 12.80
C GLN A 134 -0.09 -8.71 14.20
N ALA A 135 0.98 -9.48 14.38
CA ALA A 135 1.39 -9.98 15.69
C ALA A 135 1.74 -8.83 16.64
N GLY A 136 2.44 -7.80 16.15
CA GLY A 136 2.85 -6.65 16.96
C GLY A 136 1.69 -5.75 17.35
N GLU A 137 0.70 -5.57 16.47
CA GLU A 137 -0.54 -4.86 16.80
C GLU A 137 -1.35 -5.58 17.87
N ARG A 138 -1.51 -6.90 17.73
CA ARG A 138 -2.23 -7.73 18.70
C ARG A 138 -1.56 -7.77 20.07
N SER A 139 -0.22 -7.78 20.09
CA SER A 139 0.55 -7.80 21.35
C SER A 139 0.85 -6.41 21.90
N GLY A 140 0.55 -5.34 21.15
CA GLY A 140 0.94 -3.97 21.49
C GLY A 140 2.45 -3.71 21.42
N ASP A 141 3.23 -4.59 20.78
CA ASP A 141 4.70 -4.50 20.73
C ASP A 141 5.23 -4.74 19.32
N LEU A 142 5.14 -3.69 18.50
CA LEU A 142 5.69 -3.66 17.15
C LEU A 142 7.23 -3.70 17.15
N VAL A 143 7.88 -3.22 18.21
CA VAL A 143 9.36 -3.17 18.30
C VAL A 143 9.92 -4.59 18.34
N VAL A 144 9.33 -5.46 19.16
CA VAL A 144 9.78 -6.85 19.27
C VAL A 144 9.48 -7.63 17.99
N THR A 145 8.29 -7.52 17.41
CA THR A 145 7.92 -8.32 16.24
C THR A 145 8.68 -7.89 14.98
N LEU A 146 8.83 -6.58 14.74
CA LEU A 146 9.67 -6.08 13.66
C LEU A 146 11.15 -6.38 13.88
N GLY A 147 11.64 -6.33 15.12
CA GLY A 147 13.00 -6.75 15.46
C GLY A 147 13.28 -8.21 15.08
N ARG A 148 12.33 -9.12 15.37
CA ARG A 148 12.41 -10.53 14.96
C ARG A 148 12.37 -10.68 13.44
N TYR A 149 11.51 -9.92 12.76
CA TYR A 149 11.44 -9.91 11.30
C TYR A 149 12.77 -9.48 10.66
N ILE A 150 13.39 -8.41 11.17
CA ILE A 150 14.70 -7.91 10.72
C ILE A 150 15.77 -8.98 10.90
N ALA A 151 15.81 -9.66 12.05
CA ALA A 151 16.77 -10.74 12.30
C ALA A 151 16.60 -11.90 11.30
N TYR A 152 15.35 -12.28 11.00
CA TYR A 152 15.04 -13.25 9.96
C TYR A 152 15.54 -12.79 8.59
N GLN A 153 15.23 -11.56 8.18
CA GLN A 153 15.61 -11.02 6.87
C GLN A 153 17.14 -11.01 6.70
N LYS A 154 17.89 -10.62 7.73
CA LYS A 154 19.36 -10.66 7.73
C LYS A 154 19.90 -12.08 7.53
N ARG A 155 19.30 -13.08 8.19
CA ARG A 155 19.69 -14.50 8.03
C ARG A 155 19.46 -14.97 6.60
N VAL A 156 18.31 -14.63 6.01
CA VAL A 156 17.98 -14.99 4.62
C VAL A 156 18.97 -14.36 3.64
N GLU A 157 19.27 -13.07 3.80
CA GLU A 157 20.25 -12.37 2.95
C GLU A 157 21.66 -12.95 3.09
N ALA A 158 22.09 -13.34 4.28
CA ALA A 158 23.38 -13.98 4.50
C ALA A 158 23.49 -15.34 3.77
N VAL A 159 22.43 -16.15 3.81
CA VAL A 159 22.38 -17.42 3.06
C VAL A 159 22.44 -17.16 1.55
N ARG A 160 21.67 -16.20 1.04
CA ARG A 160 21.70 -15.80 -0.38
C ARG A 160 23.06 -15.27 -0.83
N ALA A 161 23.76 -14.54 0.04
CA ALA A 161 25.11 -14.05 -0.24
C ALA A 161 26.10 -15.21 -0.39
N LYS A 162 26.06 -16.19 0.52
CA LYS A 162 26.90 -17.40 0.46
C LYS A 162 26.68 -18.21 -0.82
N MET A 163 25.42 -18.39 -1.21
CA MET A 163 25.08 -19.09 -2.46
C MET A 163 25.63 -18.35 -3.69
N ARG A 164 25.48 -17.02 -3.74
CA ARG A 164 26.04 -16.21 -4.84
C ARG A 164 27.56 -16.29 -4.90
N SER A 165 28.26 -16.21 -3.76
CA SER A 165 29.73 -16.27 -3.73
C SER A 165 30.27 -17.64 -4.14
N ALA A 166 29.57 -18.72 -3.80
CA ALA A 166 29.93 -20.08 -4.22
C ALA A 166 29.73 -20.29 -5.73
N ALA A 167 28.71 -19.66 -6.31
CA ALA A 167 28.40 -19.75 -7.75
C ALA A 167 29.30 -18.89 -8.65
N THR A 168 30.05 -17.92 -8.12
CA THR A 168 31.05 -17.15 -8.89
C THR A 168 32.38 -17.88 -9.11
N TYR A 169 32.71 -18.88 -8.27
CA TYR A 169 34.01 -19.56 -8.33
C TYR A 169 34.21 -20.46 -9.58
N PRO A 170 33.20 -21.16 -10.12
CA PRO A 170 33.37 -22.03 -11.29
C PRO A 170 33.73 -21.32 -12.60
N ILE A 171 33.48 -20.01 -12.72
CA ILE A 171 33.73 -19.25 -13.97
C ILE A 171 35.21 -18.80 -14.07
N LEU A 172 35.95 -18.79 -12.96
CA LEU A 172 37.39 -18.46 -12.94
C LEU A 172 38.29 -19.69 -13.18
N LEU A 173 37.73 -20.90 -13.17
CA LEU A 173 38.47 -22.17 -13.28
C LEU A 173 38.12 -22.98 -14.53
N SER A 174 37.45 -22.38 -15.52
CA SER A 174 37.09 -22.98 -16.81
C SER A 174 37.67 -22.20 -17.97
#